data_AF-A0A0F9DBG1-F1
#
_entry.id   AF-A0A0F9DBG1-F1
#
_cell.length_a   1.000
_cell.length_b   1.000
_cell.length_c   1.000
_cell.angle_alpha   90.00
_cell.angle_beta   90.00
_cell.angle_gamma   90.00
#
_symmetry.space_group_name_H-M   'P 1'
#
loop_
_entity.id
_entity.type
_entity.pdbx_description
1 polymer ?
#
loop_
_entity_poly.entity_id
_entity_poly.type
_entity_poly.pdbx_seq_one_letter_code
_entity_poly.pdbx_strand_id
1 'polypeptide(L)'
;MKRYITADPHYGHANIMKHCGRTLFMTKSDLIEYNRVIKLSEAEQKKFKLSKESLNRMNQGMIKRHNERVKPGDIVYMVGDFCFKNTAGGKKGEGILVTAKEWKQKLNGKFIFIRGNHDRNNTCK
;
A
#
# COMPACT_ATOMS: atom_id res chain seq x y z
N MET A 1 25.09 -1.03 -10.72
CA MET A 1 24.38 -0.85 -9.44
C MET A 1 23.83 0.57 -9.40
N LYS A 2 22.50 0.74 -9.35
CA LYS A 2 21.81 2.03 -9.25
C LYS A 2 21.24 2.23 -7.85
N ARG A 3 20.90 3.48 -7.53
CA ARG A 3 20.26 3.89 -6.27
C ARG A 3 18.90 4.51 -6.57
N TYR A 4 17.89 4.11 -5.81
CA TYR A 4 16.53 4.64 -5.93
C TYR A 4 16.05 5.11 -4.55
N ILE A 5 15.18 6.12 -4.55
CA ILE A 5 14.48 6.59 -3.37
C ILE A 5 12.97 6.43 -3.65
N THR A 6 12.24 5.90 -2.67
CA THR A 6 10.79 5.83 -2.69
C THR A 6 10.26 5.96 -1.27
N ALA A 7 8.99 6.35 -1.13
CA ALA A 7 8.37 6.63 0.14
C ALA A 7 6.89 6.23 0.12
N ASP A 8 6.34 5.98 1.31
CA ASP A 8 4.90 5.84 1.57
C ASP A 8 4.11 4.86 0.68
N PRO A 9 4.65 3.68 0.28
CA PRO A 9 3.90 2.77 -0.57
C PRO A 9 2.63 2.26 0.12
N HIS A 10 2.61 2.17 1.45
CA HIS A 10 1.44 1.75 2.23
C HIS A 10 0.86 0.40 1.77
N TYR A 11 1.73 -0.58 1.49
CA TYR A 11 1.30 -1.90 1.04
C TYR A 11 0.28 -2.51 2.03
N GLY A 12 -0.81 -3.05 1.50
CA GLY A 12 -1.86 -3.66 2.31
C GLY A 12 -2.84 -2.69 2.97
N HIS A 13 -2.69 -1.37 2.81
CA HIS A 13 -3.62 -0.37 3.36
C HIS A 13 -4.75 -0.09 2.37
N ALA A 14 -5.99 -0.53 2.62
CA ALA A 14 -7.09 -0.27 1.68
C ALA A 14 -7.51 1.21 1.66
N ASN A 15 -7.60 1.86 2.83
CA ASN A 15 -8.10 3.23 2.92
C ASN A 15 -7.18 4.25 2.23
N ILE A 16 -5.86 3.97 2.12
CA ILE A 16 -4.94 4.88 1.41
C ILE A 16 -5.35 5.09 -0.05
N MET A 17 -6.00 4.10 -0.68
CA MET A 17 -6.49 4.23 -2.04
C MET A 17 -7.59 5.30 -2.14
N LYS A 18 -8.45 5.39 -1.12
CA LYS A 18 -9.49 6.42 -1.02
C LYS A 18 -8.88 7.78 -0.73
N HIS A 19 -7.99 7.85 0.28
CA HIS A 19 -7.38 9.11 0.74
C HIS A 19 -6.47 9.75 -0.32
N CYS A 20 -5.72 8.94 -1.07
CA CYS A 20 -4.80 9.43 -2.10
C CYS A 20 -5.36 9.32 -3.52
N GLY A 21 -6.64 8.96 -3.70
CA GLY A 21 -7.25 8.82 -5.02
C GLY A 21 -6.53 7.84 -5.95
N ARG A 22 -6.12 6.66 -5.46
CA ARG A 22 -5.42 5.61 -6.24
C ARG A 22 -6.39 4.86 -7.17
N THR A 23 -7.19 5.58 -7.95
CA THR A 23 -8.31 5.10 -8.77
C THR A 23 -7.89 4.13 -9.88
N LEU A 24 -6.65 4.25 -10.38
CA LEU A 24 -6.07 3.36 -11.41
C LEU A 24 -6.16 1.87 -11.04
N PHE A 25 -6.18 1.55 -9.74
CA PHE A 25 -6.21 0.18 -9.26
C PHE A 25 -7.60 -0.31 -8.86
N MET A 26 -8.61 0.55 -8.91
CA MET A 26 -9.97 0.19 -8.53
C MET A 26 -10.64 -0.67 -9.60
N THR A 27 -11.46 -1.65 -9.18
CA THR A 27 -12.45 -2.31 -10.04
C THR A 27 -13.43 -1.27 -10.59
N LYS A 28 -14.14 -1.60 -11.66
CA LYS A 28 -15.15 -0.69 -12.23
C LYS A 28 -16.23 -0.34 -11.19
N SER A 29 -16.69 -1.33 -10.43
CA SER A 29 -17.67 -1.12 -9.36
C SER A 29 -17.14 -0.21 -8.25
N ASP A 30 -15.92 -0.45 -7.77
CA ASP A 30 -15.31 0.37 -6.73
C ASP A 30 -15.04 1.79 -7.20
N LEU A 31 -14.68 1.98 -8.48
CA LEU A 31 -14.46 3.31 -9.06
C LEU A 31 -15.76 4.11 -9.17
N ILE A 32 -16.84 3.47 -9.62
CA ILE A 32 -18.17 4.09 -9.69
C ILE A 32 -18.59 4.55 -8.29
N GLU A 33 -18.49 3.65 -7.31
CA GLU A 33 -18.87 3.97 -5.94
C GLU A 33 -17.96 5.02 -5.32
N TYR A 34 -16.63 4.94 -5.53
CA TYR A 34 -15.67 5.97 -5.12
C TYR A 34 -16.07 7.35 -5.63
N ASN A 35 -16.34 7.49 -6.93
CA ASN A 35 -16.72 8.75 -7.55
C ASN A 35 -18.04 9.32 -7.02
N ARG A 36 -18.93 8.46 -6.51
CA ARG A 36 -20.15 8.85 -5.81
C ARG A 36 -19.83 9.33 -4.39
N VAL A 37 -19.08 8.55 -3.60
CA VAL A 37 -18.88 8.82 -2.17
C VAL A 37 -17.94 9.98 -1.88
N ILE A 38 -16.96 10.28 -2.75
CA ILE A 38 -16.06 11.43 -2.53
C ILE A 38 -16.77 12.78 -2.54
N LYS A 39 -17.99 12.84 -3.08
CA LYS A 39 -18.84 14.05 -3.08
C LYS A 39 -19.72 14.16 -1.83
N LEU A 40 -19.69 13.14 -0.97
CA LEU A 40 -20.49 13.09 0.25
C LEU A 40 -19.66 13.52 1.46
N SER A 41 -20.34 13.65 2.60
CA SER A 41 -19.71 13.99 3.88
C SER A 41 -18.63 12.97 4.28
N GLU A 42 -17.68 13.40 5.11
CA GLU A 42 -16.64 12.50 5.63
C GLU A 42 -17.21 11.26 6.34
N ALA A 43 -18.37 11.41 7.01
CA ALA A 43 -19.05 10.30 7.67
C ALA A 43 -19.49 9.22 6.66
N GLU A 44 -19.99 9.64 5.50
CA GLU A 44 -20.34 8.72 4.41
C GLU A 44 -19.09 8.12 3.76
N GLN A 45 -18.05 8.92 3.55
CA GLN A 45 -16.78 8.41 3.02
C GLN A 45 -16.15 7.35 3.93
N LYS A 46 -16.28 7.46 5.25
CA LYS A 46 -15.77 6.46 6.21
C LYS A 46 -16.49 5.11 6.11
N LYS A 47 -17.75 5.09 5.68
CA LYS A 47 -18.54 3.86 5.47
C LYS A 47 -18.12 3.11 4.22
N PHE A 48 -17.64 3.80 3.18
CA PHE A 48 -17.15 3.17 1.97
C PHE A 48 -15.90 2.31 2.21
N LYS A 49 -15.97 1.04 1.79
CA LYS A 49 -14.88 0.07 1.85
C LYS A 49 -14.56 -0.44 0.45
N LEU A 50 -13.28 -0.38 0.09
CA LEU A 50 -12.79 -0.95 -1.16
C LEU A 50 -12.82 -2.48 -1.12
N SER A 51 -13.03 -3.08 -2.28
CA SER A 51 -12.95 -4.52 -2.44
C SER A 51 -11.53 -5.04 -2.21
N LYS A 52 -11.42 -6.32 -1.83
CA LYS A 52 -10.14 -7.02 -1.75
C LYS A 52 -9.43 -7.06 -3.12
N GLU A 53 -10.20 -7.09 -4.21
CA GLU A 53 -9.67 -7.11 -5.56
C GLU A 53 -8.93 -5.81 -5.91
N SER A 54 -9.54 -4.64 -5.64
CA SER A 54 -8.89 -3.34 -5.84
C SER A 54 -7.61 -3.21 -5.02
N LEU A 55 -7.64 -3.66 -3.76
CA LEU A 55 -6.45 -3.70 -2.91
C LEU A 55 -5.35 -4.59 -3.51
N ASN A 56 -5.71 -5.78 -4.02
CA ASN A 56 -4.77 -6.67 -4.68
C ASN A 56 -4.18 -6.02 -5.95
N ARG A 57 -5.01 -5.40 -6.79
CA ARG A 57 -4.57 -4.69 -8.00
C ARG A 57 -3.59 -3.56 -7.68
N MET A 58 -3.80 -2.82 -6.59
CA MET A 58 -2.86 -1.80 -6.13
C MET A 58 -1.52 -2.43 -5.76
N ASN A 59 -1.54 -3.42 -4.87
CA ASN A 59 -0.31 -4.06 -4.39
C ASN A 59 0.49 -4.68 -5.55
N GLN A 60 -0.17 -5.46 -6.42
CA GLN A 60 0.48 -6.10 -7.58
C GLN A 60 0.97 -5.07 -8.60
N GLY A 61 0.16 -4.04 -8.88
CA GLY A 61 0.52 -2.99 -9.83
C GLY A 61 1.71 -2.16 -9.37
N MET A 62 1.86 -1.93 -8.06
CA MET A 62 3.03 -1.25 -7.48
C MET A 62 4.27 -2.16 -7.48
N ILE A 63 4.12 -3.43 -7.09
CA ILE A 63 5.20 -4.43 -7.14
C ILE A 63 5.75 -4.57 -8.57
N LYS A 64 4.86 -4.71 -9.58
CA LYS A 64 5.22 -4.81 -10.99
C LYS A 64 6.07 -3.61 -11.44
N ARG A 65 5.58 -2.39 -11.21
CA ARG A 65 6.28 -1.15 -11.58
C ARG A 65 7.63 -1.00 -10.88
N HIS A 66 7.71 -1.39 -9.61
CA HIS A 66 8.98 -1.42 -8.89
C HIS A 66 9.96 -2.39 -9.53
N ASN A 67 9.56 -3.63 -9.75
CA ASN A 67 10.42 -4.71 -10.27
C ASN A 67 10.83 -4.50 -11.74
N GLU A 68 10.03 -3.78 -12.53
CA GLU A 68 10.39 -3.37 -13.89
C GLU A 68 11.64 -2.49 -13.89
N ARG A 69 11.75 -1.56 -12.91
CA ARG A 69 12.82 -0.56 -12.84
C ARG A 69 14.00 -0.99 -11.97
N VAL A 70 13.74 -1.59 -10.81
CA VAL A 70 14.75 -1.97 -9.81
C VAL A 70 15.22 -3.40 -10.07
N LYS A 71 16.55 -3.60 -10.13
CA LYS A 71 17.15 -4.93 -10.27
C LYS A 71 17.62 -5.47 -8.91
N PRO A 72 17.76 -6.80 -8.73
CA PRO A 72 18.13 -7.39 -7.43
C PRO A 72 19.40 -6.83 -6.78
N GLY A 73 20.37 -6.39 -7.58
CA GLY A 73 21.63 -5.79 -7.10
C GLY A 73 21.58 -4.29 -6.80
N ASP A 74 20.48 -3.59 -7.10
CA ASP A 74 20.33 -2.15 -6.86
C ASP A 74 20.01 -1.85 -5.39
N ILE A 75 20.22 -0.61 -4.96
CA ILE A 75 19.88 -0.14 -3.61
C ILE A 75 18.61 0.71 -3.66
N VAL A 76 17.69 0.46 -2.72
CA VAL A 76 16.46 1.24 -2.55
C VAL A 76 16.43 1.83 -1.14
N TYR A 77 16.38 3.15 -1.06
CA TYR A 77 16.08 3.85 0.18
C TYR A 77 14.55 3.96 0.29
N MET A 78 13.97 3.22 1.24
CA MET A 78 12.54 3.25 1.54
C MET A 78 12.31 4.20 2.70
N VAL A 79 11.79 5.38 2.41
CA VAL A 79 11.64 6.47 3.37
C VAL A 79 10.20 6.54 3.84
N GLY A 80 9.89 5.73 4.85
CA GLY A 80 8.61 5.78 5.54
C GLY A 80 7.50 4.88 5.00
N ASP A 81 6.60 4.56 5.92
CA ASP A 81 5.28 3.97 5.77
C ASP A 81 5.19 2.86 4.71
N PHE A 82 6.06 1.86 4.88
CA PHE A 82 6.23 0.79 3.92
C PHE A 82 4.96 -0.06 3.76
N CYS A 83 4.37 -0.49 4.88
CA CYS A 83 3.20 -1.36 4.84
C CYS A 83 2.30 -1.19 6.06
N PHE A 84 1.02 -1.51 5.88
CA PHE A 84 0.02 -1.47 6.94
C PHE A 84 -0.48 -2.88 7.23
N LYS A 85 0.05 -3.47 8.30
CA LYS A 85 -0.32 -4.81 8.78
C LYS A 85 -1.46 -4.69 9.79
N ASN A 86 -2.53 -5.47 9.61
CA ASN A 86 -3.57 -5.59 10.64
C ASN A 86 -3.12 -6.52 11.77
N THR A 87 -3.59 -6.29 13.00
CA THR A 87 -3.43 -7.23 14.10
C THR A 87 -4.44 -8.38 13.97
N ALA A 88 -4.10 -9.56 14.50
CA ALA A 88 -5.07 -10.64 14.64
C ALA A 88 -6.23 -10.15 15.54
N GLY A 89 -7.47 -10.20 15.05
CA GLY A 89 -8.63 -9.63 15.73
C GLY A 89 -8.85 -8.12 15.52
N GLY A 90 -8.02 -7.46 14.70
CA GLY A 90 -8.19 -6.04 14.36
C GLY A 90 -9.46 -5.77 13.53
N LYS A 91 -9.92 -4.51 13.50
CA LYS A 91 -11.14 -4.11 12.77
C LYS A 91 -11.06 -4.57 11.31
N LYS A 92 -12.15 -5.18 10.82
CA LYS A 92 -12.29 -5.57 9.40
C LYS A 92 -12.11 -4.32 8.51
N GLY A 93 -11.12 -4.35 7.62
CA GLY A 93 -11.03 -3.44 6.48
C GLY A 93 -9.97 -2.33 6.52
N GLU A 94 -9.00 -2.35 7.44
CA GLU A 94 -7.94 -1.32 7.48
C GLU A 94 -6.59 -1.80 6.94
N GLY A 95 -6.15 -3.01 7.31
CA GLY A 95 -4.93 -3.65 6.78
C GLY A 95 -5.15 -5.12 6.44
N ILE A 96 -4.10 -5.76 5.92
CA ILE A 96 -4.09 -7.22 5.69
C ILE A 96 -3.03 -7.91 6.56
N LEU A 97 -3.13 -9.23 6.69
CA LEU A 97 -2.22 -10.06 7.49
C LEU A 97 -0.94 -10.41 6.70
N VAL A 98 -0.31 -9.41 6.06
CA VAL A 98 0.97 -9.58 5.35
C VAL A 98 2.01 -8.72 6.03
N THR A 99 3.14 -9.32 6.40
CA THR A 99 4.24 -8.68 7.11
C THR A 99 5.13 -7.87 6.18
N ALA A 100 5.90 -6.94 6.75
CA ALA A 100 6.95 -6.21 6.02
C ALA A 100 7.97 -7.16 5.36
N LYS A 101 8.31 -8.27 6.02
CA LYS A 101 9.22 -9.29 5.47
C LYS A 101 8.65 -9.91 4.19
N GLU A 102 7.37 -10.30 4.21
CA GLU A 102 6.70 -10.90 3.06
C GLU A 102 6.53 -9.92 1.90
N TRP A 103 6.30 -8.63 2.17
CA TRP A 103 6.28 -7.60 1.13
C TRP A 103 7.67 -7.39 0.52
N LYS A 104 8.70 -7.27 1.35
CA LYS A 104 10.09 -7.09 0.89
C LYS A 104 10.53 -8.25 -0.02
N GLN A 105 10.13 -9.49 0.26
CA GLN A 105 10.44 -10.65 -0.58
C GLN A 105 9.85 -10.58 -2.00
N LYS A 106 8.82 -9.77 -2.23
CA LYS A 106 8.19 -9.58 -3.55
C LYS A 106 8.87 -8.47 -4.37
N LEU A 107 9.78 -7.70 -3.77
CA LEU A 107 10.39 -6.52 -4.38
C LEU A 107 11.87 -6.74 -4.67
N ASN A 108 12.31 -6.33 -5.85
CA ASN A 108 13.71 -6.33 -6.22
C ASN A 108 14.50 -5.26 -5.46
N GLY A 109 15.77 -5.55 -5.19
CA GLY A 109 16.74 -4.60 -4.64
C GLY A 109 17.09 -4.84 -3.18
N LYS A 110 18.15 -4.17 -2.75
CA LYS A 110 18.62 -4.14 -1.37
C LYS A 110 18.04 -2.91 -0.68
N PHE A 111 17.19 -3.13 0.31
CA PHE A 111 16.45 -2.06 0.98
C PHE A 111 17.18 -1.52 2.20
N ILE A 112 17.28 -0.20 2.27
CA ILE A 112 17.63 0.58 3.46
C ILE A 112 16.35 1.30 3.89
N PHE A 113 15.82 0.96 5.06
CA PHE A 113 14.59 1.56 5.58
C PHE A 113 14.91 2.76 6.47
N ILE A 114 14.20 3.86 6.24
CA ILE A 114 14.12 5.01 7.12
C ILE A 114 12.69 5.05 7.63
N ARG A 115 12.53 4.94 8.95
CA ARG A 115 11.23 4.67 9.60
C ARG A 115 10.28 5.86 9.48
N GLY A 116 9.05 5.59 9.02
CA GLY A 116 7.93 6.54 9.02
C GLY A 116 7.08 6.45 10.28
N ASN A 117 6.09 7.34 10.41
CA ASN A 117 5.23 7.39 11.60
C ASN A 117 4.25 6.20 11.67
N HIS A 118 3.91 5.57 10.54
CA HIS A 118 3.08 4.35 10.51
C HIS A 118 3.90 3.06 10.62
N ASP A 119 5.24 3.14 10.63
CA ASP A 119 6.15 2.00 10.80
C ASP A 119 6.39 1.61 12.28
N ARG A 120 5.44 1.90 13.17
CA ARG A 120 5.61 1.57 14.60
C ARG A 120 5.41 0.11 14.93
N ASN A 121 4.49 -0.53 14.21
CA ASN A 121 4.01 -1.88 14.48
C ASN A 121 4.31 -2.85 13.32
N ASN A 122 4.99 -2.38 12.27
CA ASN A 122 5.52 -3.25 11.26
C ASN A 122 7.00 -3.54 11.56
N THR A 123 7.45 -4.75 11.24
CA THR A 123 8.83 -5.20 11.51
C THR A 123 9.82 -4.64 10.47
N CYS A 124 9.58 -3.42 9.97
CA CYS A 124 10.50 -2.74 9.06
C CYS A 124 11.78 -2.43 9.85
N LYS A 125 12.80 -3.27 9.63
CA LYS A 125 14.16 -3.11 10.15
C LYS A 125 15.08 -2.82 8.97
#